data_AF-A0A3M1PJA7-F1
#
_entry.id   AF-A0A3M1PJA7-F1
#
_cell.length_a   1.000
_cell.length_b   1.000
_cell.length_c   1.000
_cell.angle_alpha   90.00
_cell.angle_beta   90.00
_cell.angle_gamma   90.00
#
_symmetry.space_group_name_H-M   'P 1'
#
loop_
_entity.id
_entity.type
_entity.pdbx_description
1 polymer ?
#
loop_
_entity_poly.entity_id
_entity_poly.type
_entity_poly.pdbx_seq_one_letter_code
_entity_poly.pdbx_strand_id
1 'polypeptide(L)'
;MAERKTTSSLLLLVLLLAVATTGRTQGTSNIPGAFSEAGFGVRPSGMGGAFTAISNDGNAFLTNPAGFLLGSRPSFMANYAKLFGLVPSGYFGLLYPLSKRYAMGAGFLFLGDDALSEYTLGVSLAFTFPNLPVGKNEIYFDQMSFGVTLKGRWASFGNNPDGGENQVTGSGAGFGVDLGYILYVNANLSLGVMLRDAINTFRWDSSTRGSYTEGVPATLKLGGAYRLNGTTIAFDFRKALHSDTANRAYVGIEKSFFEMVVLRAGFSNNLGTGDLNRRWSFGMTLLQGMFENYTLGINAAYRVGNIENLLRFGLHLEWGSPKAMTRGRVY
;
A
#
# COMPACT_ATOMS: atom_id res chain seq x y z
N MET A 1 -3.03 16.56 38.03
CA MET A 1 -1.90 15.85 37.38
C MET A 1 -2.19 15.37 35.93
N ALA A 2 -3.37 15.64 35.35
CA ALA A 2 -3.77 15.14 34.03
C ALA A 2 -3.51 16.10 32.84
N GLU A 3 -3.09 17.34 33.10
CA GLU A 3 -2.92 18.39 32.08
C GLU A 3 -1.60 18.33 31.30
N ARG A 4 -0.63 17.55 31.78
CA ARG A 4 0.73 17.50 31.19
C ARG A 4 0.87 16.57 29.97
N LYS A 5 -0.09 15.67 29.73
CA LYS A 5 0.02 14.65 28.64
C LYS A 5 -0.52 15.14 27.29
N THR A 6 -1.57 15.94 27.28
CA THR A 6 -2.17 16.53 26.06
C THR A 6 -1.27 17.58 25.42
N THR A 7 -0.53 18.35 26.24
CA THR A 7 0.45 19.33 25.77
C THR A 7 1.64 18.68 25.08
N SER A 8 2.11 17.51 25.54
CA SER A 8 3.22 16.78 24.91
C SER A 8 2.88 16.19 23.54
N SER A 9 1.66 15.67 23.36
CA SER A 9 1.20 15.11 22.06
C SER A 9 0.93 16.22 21.03
N LEU A 10 0.38 17.36 21.48
CA LEU A 10 0.20 18.54 20.62
C LEU A 10 1.55 19.15 20.23
N LEU A 11 2.51 19.20 21.17
CA LEU A 11 3.88 19.62 20.86
C LEU A 11 4.55 18.69 19.84
N LEU A 12 4.39 17.37 19.96
CA LEU A 12 4.99 16.43 19.00
C LEU A 12 4.38 16.58 17.60
N LEU A 13 3.07 16.82 17.51
CA LEU A 13 2.36 17.11 16.26
C LEU A 13 2.81 18.44 15.66
N VAL A 14 2.95 19.50 16.46
CA VAL A 14 3.45 20.81 16.03
C VAL A 14 4.94 20.75 15.64
N LEU A 15 5.75 19.93 16.33
CA LEU A 15 7.16 19.72 16.00
C LEU A 15 7.32 18.95 14.68
N LEU A 16 6.47 17.95 14.42
CA LEU A 16 6.42 17.23 13.14
C LEU A 16 5.96 18.15 11.99
N LEU A 17 5.00 19.05 12.24
CA LEU A 17 4.57 20.07 11.28
C LEU A 17 5.66 21.14 11.04
N ALA A 18 6.42 21.54 12.07
CA ALA A 18 7.48 22.53 11.93
C ALA A 18 8.70 22.01 11.15
N VAL A 19 9.07 20.73 11.32
CA VAL A 19 10.13 20.08 10.52
C VAL A 19 9.73 19.95 9.04
N ALA A 20 8.43 19.85 8.74
CA ALA A 20 7.93 19.87 7.36
C ALA A 20 8.05 21.25 6.68
N THR A 21 8.26 22.34 7.43
CA THR A 21 8.30 23.72 6.86
C THR A 21 9.71 24.28 6.63
N THR A 22 10.77 23.60 7.07
CA THR A 22 12.16 24.10 6.96
C THR A 22 13.02 23.33 5.96
N GLY A 23 12.46 22.34 5.26
CA GLY A 23 13.12 21.72 4.12
C GLY A 23 13.21 22.71 2.96
N ARG A 24 14.41 23.23 2.70
CA ARG A 24 14.72 23.86 1.40
C ARG A 24 14.44 22.82 0.31
N THR A 25 13.31 22.97 -0.38
CA THR A 25 13.02 22.22 -1.60
C THR A 25 14.00 22.70 -2.67
N GLN A 26 15.19 22.07 -2.75
CA GLN A 26 15.88 22.02 -4.03
C GLN A 26 14.88 21.45 -5.04
N GLY A 27 14.83 22.04 -6.24
CA GLY A 27 13.89 21.67 -7.30
C GLY A 27 14.04 20.20 -7.70
N THR A 28 13.44 19.31 -6.91
CA THR A 28 13.25 17.92 -7.27
C THR A 28 12.27 17.90 -8.43
N SER A 29 12.55 17.05 -9.41
CA SER A 29 11.67 16.84 -10.55
C SER A 29 10.24 16.63 -10.05
N ASN A 30 9.30 17.42 -10.55
CA ASN A 30 7.86 17.20 -10.32
C ASN A 30 7.30 16.09 -11.22
N ILE A 31 8.19 15.26 -11.78
CA ILE A 31 7.92 14.16 -12.69
C ILE A 31 8.53 12.88 -12.08
N PRO A 32 7.73 11.82 -11.85
CA PRO A 32 8.15 10.46 -11.55
C PRO A 32 9.31 9.95 -12.40
N GLY A 33 10.43 9.61 -11.74
CA GLY A 33 11.58 8.98 -12.38
C GLY A 33 11.66 7.47 -12.15
N ALA A 34 11.47 7.00 -10.92
CA ALA A 34 11.66 5.60 -10.54
C ALA A 34 10.64 5.11 -9.50
N PHE A 35 10.52 3.79 -9.35
CA PHE A 35 9.57 3.09 -8.45
C PHE A 35 8.09 3.32 -8.81
N SER A 36 7.81 3.50 -10.11
CA SER A 36 6.45 3.69 -10.62
C SER A 36 5.55 2.49 -10.29
N GLU A 37 4.37 2.75 -9.73
CA GLU A 37 3.48 1.74 -9.16
C GLU A 37 2.88 0.79 -10.22
N ALA A 38 3.59 -0.29 -10.53
CA ALA A 38 3.07 -1.40 -11.29
C ALA A 38 2.15 -2.30 -10.43
N GLY A 39 1.07 -1.72 -9.88
CA GLY A 39 -0.07 -2.41 -9.24
C GLY A 39 0.32 -3.68 -8.49
N PHE A 40 0.87 -3.51 -7.29
CA PHE A 40 1.40 -4.61 -6.50
C PHE A 40 0.28 -5.24 -5.63
N GLY A 41 0.32 -6.56 -5.48
CA GLY A 41 -0.64 -7.33 -4.70
C GLY A 41 -1.82 -7.88 -5.51
N VAL A 42 -2.07 -9.19 -5.43
CA VAL A 42 -3.14 -9.87 -6.18
C VAL A 42 -4.52 -9.35 -5.78
N ARG A 43 -4.79 -9.26 -4.48
CA ARG A 43 -6.09 -8.84 -3.97
C ARG A 43 -6.41 -7.37 -4.30
N PRO A 44 -5.52 -6.38 -4.03
CA PRO A 44 -5.71 -5.01 -4.50
C PRO A 44 -5.89 -4.91 -6.02
N SER A 45 -5.13 -5.71 -6.79
CA SER A 45 -5.25 -5.73 -8.26
C SER A 45 -6.63 -6.21 -8.70
N GLY A 46 -7.18 -7.27 -8.10
CA GLY A 46 -8.53 -7.77 -8.38
C GLY A 46 -9.65 -6.80 -7.98
N MET A 47 -9.41 -5.94 -6.99
CA MET A 47 -10.31 -4.86 -6.56
C MET A 47 -10.17 -3.58 -7.40
N GLY A 48 -9.46 -3.64 -8.53
CA GLY A 48 -9.22 -2.48 -9.38
C GLY A 48 -8.30 -1.43 -8.76
N GLY A 49 -7.74 -1.67 -7.57
CA GLY A 49 -6.93 -0.72 -6.78
C GLY A 49 -7.66 -0.07 -5.60
N ALA A 50 -8.98 -0.30 -5.43
CA ALA A 50 -9.75 0.22 -4.30
C ALA A 50 -9.52 -0.63 -3.05
N PHE A 51 -8.53 -0.24 -2.23
CA PHE A 51 -8.06 -1.08 -1.13
C PHE A 51 -7.63 -0.30 0.12
N THR A 52 -7.57 1.03 0.07
CA THR A 52 -7.02 1.88 1.14
C THR A 52 -7.75 1.68 2.48
N ALA A 53 -9.06 1.47 2.46
CA ALA A 53 -9.89 1.29 3.67
C ALA A 53 -10.11 -0.19 4.07
N ILE A 54 -9.59 -1.16 3.32
CA ILE A 54 -9.76 -2.61 3.55
C ILE A 54 -8.44 -3.39 3.57
N SER A 55 -7.36 -2.68 3.92
CA SER A 55 -5.98 -3.13 3.77
C SER A 55 -5.52 -4.14 4.83
N ASN A 56 -6.26 -5.23 5.04
CA ASN A 56 -6.15 -6.08 6.24
C ASN A 56 -5.29 -7.35 6.12
N ASP A 57 -4.35 -7.38 5.20
CA ASP A 57 -3.47 -8.52 4.95
C ASP A 57 -2.04 -8.07 4.64
N GLY A 58 -1.16 -8.99 4.25
CA GLY A 58 0.21 -8.68 3.85
C GLY A 58 0.33 -7.64 2.72
N ASN A 59 -0.72 -7.29 1.97
CA ASN A 59 -0.68 -6.19 1.00
C ASN A 59 -0.68 -4.82 1.69
N ALA A 60 -0.91 -4.75 3.00
CA ALA A 60 -0.99 -3.48 3.72
C ALA A 60 0.29 -2.65 3.64
N PHE A 61 1.44 -3.29 3.52
CA PHE A 61 2.71 -2.65 3.21
C PHE A 61 2.66 -1.85 1.90
N LEU A 62 1.94 -2.38 0.90
CA LEU A 62 1.81 -1.78 -0.42
C LEU A 62 0.68 -0.77 -0.50
N THR A 63 -0.33 -0.83 0.36
CA THR A 63 -1.57 -0.06 0.21
C THR A 63 -1.84 0.91 1.34
N ASN A 64 -1.95 0.44 2.58
CA ASN A 64 -2.16 1.28 3.76
C ASN A 64 -1.69 0.52 5.02
N PRO A 65 -0.57 0.91 5.65
CA PRO A 65 -0.03 0.19 6.79
C PRO A 65 -0.95 0.20 8.01
N ALA A 66 -1.86 1.17 8.16
CA ALA A 66 -2.84 1.14 9.27
C ALA A 66 -3.71 -0.12 9.20
N GLY A 67 -3.91 -0.69 8.01
CA GLY A 67 -4.69 -1.91 7.86
C GLY A 67 -4.06 -3.16 8.48
N PHE A 68 -2.77 -3.17 8.84
CA PHE A 68 -2.16 -4.32 9.54
C PHE A 68 -2.88 -4.67 10.85
N LEU A 69 -3.48 -3.69 11.54
CA LEU A 69 -4.25 -3.91 12.76
C LEU A 69 -5.57 -4.66 12.54
N LEU A 70 -6.03 -4.77 11.30
CA LEU A 70 -7.21 -5.56 10.94
C LEU A 70 -6.90 -7.04 10.74
N GLY A 71 -5.63 -7.40 10.56
CA GLY A 71 -5.23 -8.80 10.41
C GLY A 71 -5.39 -9.52 11.74
N SER A 72 -6.27 -10.53 11.77
CA SER A 72 -6.51 -11.34 12.97
C SER A 72 -5.47 -12.44 13.14
N ARG A 73 -4.79 -12.86 12.08
CA ARG A 73 -3.82 -13.95 12.10
C ARG A 73 -2.50 -13.51 11.48
N PRO A 74 -1.36 -14.04 11.95
CA PRO A 74 -0.12 -14.01 11.19
C PRO A 74 -0.37 -14.48 9.75
N SER A 75 0.12 -13.72 8.77
CA SER A 75 0.00 -14.09 7.38
C SER A 75 1.22 -13.74 6.55
N PHE A 76 1.43 -14.54 5.52
CA PHE A 76 2.47 -14.40 4.52
C PHE A 76 1.80 -14.41 3.15
N MET A 77 2.34 -13.64 2.23
CA MET A 77 1.95 -13.70 0.85
C MET A 77 3.13 -13.50 -0.07
N ALA A 78 3.04 -14.13 -1.23
CA ALA A 78 3.93 -13.95 -2.34
C ALA A 78 3.11 -13.72 -3.61
N ASN A 79 3.58 -12.87 -4.52
CA ASN A 79 2.99 -12.78 -5.85
C ASN A 79 4.03 -12.44 -6.92
N TYR A 80 3.70 -12.78 -8.16
CA TYR A 80 4.54 -12.61 -9.32
C TYR A 80 3.69 -12.21 -10.54
N ALA A 81 4.25 -11.35 -11.39
CA ALA A 81 3.71 -11.01 -12.70
C ALA A 81 4.83 -10.57 -13.65
N LYS A 82 4.58 -10.63 -14.96
CA LYS A 82 5.45 -10.02 -15.97
C LYS A 82 4.74 -8.82 -16.60
N LEU A 83 5.27 -7.63 -16.40
CA LEU A 83 4.76 -6.41 -17.04
C LEU A 83 5.06 -6.49 -18.53
N PHE A 84 4.07 -6.15 -19.36
CA PHE A 84 4.15 -6.31 -20.82
C PHE A 84 4.53 -7.74 -21.30
N GLY A 85 4.40 -8.75 -20.43
CA GLY A 85 4.90 -10.10 -20.70
C GLY A 85 6.43 -10.23 -20.66
N LEU A 86 7.17 -9.15 -20.37
CA LEU A 86 8.62 -9.08 -20.46
C LEU A 86 9.26 -8.90 -19.08
N VAL A 87 8.93 -7.80 -18.39
CA VAL A 87 9.65 -7.35 -17.20
C VAL A 87 9.13 -8.07 -15.95
N PRO A 88 9.95 -8.91 -15.29
CA PRO A 88 9.57 -9.58 -14.06
C PRO A 88 9.21 -8.59 -12.94
N SER A 89 8.20 -8.93 -12.16
CA SER A 89 7.87 -8.22 -10.92
C SER A 89 7.36 -9.20 -9.88
N GLY A 90 7.69 -8.97 -8.62
CA GLY A 90 7.15 -9.78 -7.54
C GLY A 90 7.22 -9.11 -6.20
N TYR A 91 6.44 -9.65 -5.27
CA TYR A 91 6.24 -9.08 -3.96
C TYR A 91 6.07 -10.17 -2.91
N PHE A 92 6.67 -9.95 -1.75
CA PHE A 92 6.46 -10.71 -0.53
C PHE A 92 5.94 -9.79 0.56
N GLY A 93 4.91 -10.22 1.28
CA GLY A 93 4.31 -9.47 2.37
C GLY A 93 4.12 -10.34 3.61
N LEU A 94 4.47 -9.79 4.76
CA LEU A 94 4.23 -10.39 6.07
C LEU A 94 3.33 -9.48 6.89
N LEU A 95 2.38 -10.08 7.58
CA LEU A 95 1.57 -9.48 8.62
C LEU A 95 1.75 -10.29 9.90
N TYR A 96 1.99 -9.62 11.02
CA TYR A 96 2.04 -10.27 12.31
C TYR A 96 1.28 -9.44 13.36
N PRO A 97 0.11 -9.91 13.82
CA PRO A 97 -0.61 -9.23 14.88
C PRO A 97 0.13 -9.46 16.20
N LEU A 98 0.56 -8.40 16.87
CA LEU A 98 1.26 -8.51 18.17
C LEU A 98 0.25 -8.54 19.32
N SER A 99 -0.72 -7.63 19.29
CA SER A 99 -1.76 -7.47 20.31
C SER A 99 -2.99 -6.76 19.72
N LYS A 100 -4.02 -6.54 20.54
CA LYS A 100 -5.16 -5.67 20.22
C LYS A 100 -4.76 -4.22 19.91
N ARG A 101 -3.53 -3.79 20.21
CA ARG A 101 -3.09 -2.39 20.02
C ARG A 101 -2.00 -2.22 18.98
N TYR A 102 -1.32 -3.30 18.61
CA TYR A 102 -0.14 -3.25 17.75
C TYR A 102 -0.14 -4.41 16.76
N ALA A 103 0.22 -4.13 15.51
CA ALA A 103 0.54 -5.11 14.50
C ALA A 103 1.79 -4.66 13.74
N MET A 104 2.61 -5.63 13.32
CA MET A 104 3.78 -5.38 12.49
C MET A 104 3.56 -5.97 11.10
N GLY A 105 4.29 -5.43 10.14
CA GLY A 105 4.40 -6.02 8.82
C GLY A 105 5.78 -5.82 8.23
N ALA A 106 6.07 -6.58 7.19
CA ALA A 106 7.25 -6.40 6.37
C ALA A 106 6.89 -6.64 4.92
N GLY A 107 7.63 -6.01 4.01
CA GLY A 107 7.41 -6.16 2.59
C GLY A 107 8.70 -6.12 1.81
N PHE A 108 8.83 -6.99 0.82
CA PHE A 108 9.90 -6.97 -0.16
C PHE A 108 9.28 -6.95 -1.55
N LEU A 109 9.72 -6.01 -2.38
CA LEU A 109 9.27 -5.80 -3.74
C LEU A 109 10.47 -5.81 -4.67
N PHE A 110 10.33 -6.50 -5.80
CA PHE A 110 11.26 -6.40 -6.91
C PHE A 110 10.50 -6.14 -8.21
N LEU A 111 11.12 -5.38 -9.09
CA LEU A 111 10.68 -5.14 -10.46
C LEU A 111 11.94 -5.02 -11.30
N GLY A 112 11.95 -5.67 -12.47
CA GLY A 112 13.03 -5.46 -13.42
C GLY A 112 13.68 -6.72 -13.97
N ASP A 113 14.65 -6.46 -14.83
CA ASP A 113 15.52 -7.39 -15.54
C ASP A 113 16.96 -6.86 -15.52
N ASP A 114 17.82 -7.38 -16.40
CA ASP A 114 19.23 -7.01 -16.48
C ASP A 114 19.44 -5.54 -16.92
N ALA A 115 18.46 -4.94 -17.61
CA ALA A 115 18.55 -3.58 -18.13
C ALA A 115 18.09 -2.55 -17.10
N LEU A 116 17.07 -2.86 -16.31
CA LEU A 116 16.57 -2.01 -15.22
C LEU A 116 16.11 -2.90 -14.08
N SER A 117 16.61 -2.65 -12.87
CA SER A 117 16.14 -3.32 -11.65
C SER A 117 15.82 -2.33 -10.54
N GLU A 118 14.75 -2.63 -9.81
CA GLU A 118 14.27 -1.85 -8.67
C GLU A 118 13.91 -2.81 -7.53
N TYR A 119 14.42 -2.51 -6.35
CA TYR A 119 14.15 -3.26 -5.12
C TYR A 119 13.64 -2.31 -4.05
N THR A 120 12.60 -2.73 -3.32
CA THR A 120 12.13 -2.05 -2.12
C THR A 120 11.98 -3.06 -0.99
N LEU A 121 12.59 -2.80 0.15
CA LEU A 121 12.41 -3.56 1.38
C LEU A 121 11.88 -2.61 2.45
N GLY A 122 11.01 -3.08 3.33
CA GLY A 122 10.62 -2.27 4.46
C GLY A 122 9.90 -3.02 5.56
N VAL A 123 9.69 -2.28 6.64
CA VAL A 123 8.96 -2.72 7.83
C VAL A 123 7.87 -1.73 8.16
N SER A 124 6.77 -2.23 8.70
CA SER A 124 5.59 -1.45 9.06
C SER A 124 5.17 -1.69 10.49
N LEU A 125 4.64 -0.65 11.12
CA LEU A 125 3.99 -0.71 12.41
C LEU A 125 2.60 -0.09 12.28
N ALA A 126 1.60 -0.80 12.77
CA ALA A 126 0.25 -0.28 12.96
C ALA A 126 -0.11 -0.25 14.43
N PHE A 127 -0.77 0.82 14.85
CA PHE A 127 -1.18 1.03 16.23
C PHE A 127 -2.51 1.78 16.34
N THR A 128 -3.16 1.64 17.49
CA THR A 128 -4.46 2.27 17.79
C THR A 128 -4.43 2.86 19.18
N PHE A 129 -5.07 4.01 19.35
CA PHE A 129 -5.34 4.61 20.65
C PHE A 129 -6.81 4.42 20.98
N PRO A 130 -7.15 3.60 22.00
CA PRO A 130 -8.54 3.49 22.42
C PRO A 130 -9.03 4.82 23.02
N ASN A 131 -10.31 5.11 22.84
CA ASN A 131 -11.03 6.21 23.52
C ASN A 131 -10.45 7.61 23.27
N LEU A 132 -10.06 7.92 22.03
CA LEU A 132 -9.71 9.30 21.66
C LEU A 132 -11.00 10.07 21.36
N PRO A 133 -11.48 10.98 22.24
CA PRO A 133 -12.65 11.79 21.93
C PRO A 133 -12.32 12.75 20.78
N VAL A 134 -13.18 12.78 19.76
CA VAL A 134 -13.05 13.75 18.67
C VAL A 134 -14.09 14.85 18.85
N GLY A 135 -13.59 16.07 19.09
CA GLY A 135 -14.41 17.27 19.27
C GLY A 135 -14.98 17.45 20.68
N LYS A 136 -15.65 18.59 20.90
CA LYS A 136 -16.27 18.94 22.19
C LYS A 136 -17.49 18.08 22.55
N ASN A 137 -18.04 17.34 21.59
CA ASN A 137 -19.26 16.53 21.74
C ASN A 137 -18.97 15.03 21.96
N GLU A 138 -17.73 14.65 22.28
CA GLU A 138 -17.33 13.26 22.57
C GLU A 138 -17.83 12.25 21.52
N ILE A 139 -17.55 12.52 20.23
CA ILE A 139 -17.88 11.55 19.18
C ILE A 139 -16.93 10.36 19.31
N TYR A 140 -17.48 9.18 19.63
CA TYR A 140 -16.75 7.92 19.72
C TYR A 140 -16.83 7.15 18.41
N PHE A 141 -15.67 6.82 17.84
CA PHE A 141 -15.55 5.89 16.73
C PHE A 141 -15.21 4.48 17.25
N ASP A 142 -15.62 3.45 16.51
CA ASP A 142 -15.37 2.06 16.92
C ASP A 142 -13.86 1.79 17.06
N GLN A 143 -13.06 2.35 16.14
CA GLN A 143 -11.60 2.24 16.19
C GLN A 143 -10.95 3.30 15.29
N MET A 144 -9.76 3.76 15.69
CA MET A 144 -8.86 4.58 14.87
C MET A 144 -7.52 3.85 14.74
N SER A 145 -7.14 3.50 13.52
CA SER A 145 -5.87 2.82 13.27
C SER A 145 -4.92 3.74 12.53
N PHE A 146 -3.68 3.79 13.02
CA PHE A 146 -2.57 4.52 12.43
C PHE A 146 -1.53 3.50 11.96
N GLY A 147 -0.81 3.83 10.90
CA GLY A 147 0.27 3.00 10.39
C GLY A 147 1.41 3.83 9.84
N VAL A 148 2.61 3.31 9.99
CA VAL A 148 3.83 3.86 9.40
C VAL A 148 4.62 2.73 8.74
N THR A 149 5.21 3.01 7.59
CA THR A 149 6.15 2.09 6.92
C THR A 149 7.46 2.82 6.67
N LEU A 150 8.57 2.18 7.00
CA LEU A 150 9.92 2.61 6.62
C LEU A 150 10.42 1.72 5.49
N LYS A 151 10.90 2.33 4.41
CA LYS A 151 11.36 1.65 3.19
C LYS A 151 12.80 2.00 2.90
N GLY A 152 13.61 0.99 2.60
CA GLY A 152 14.85 1.12 1.85
C GLY A 152 14.60 0.77 0.38
N ARG A 153 15.28 1.50 -0.51
CA ARG A 153 15.15 1.33 -1.95
C ARG A 153 16.49 1.27 -2.63
N TRP A 154 16.56 0.47 -3.68
CA TRP A 154 17.73 0.35 -4.54
C TRP A 154 17.25 0.25 -5.98
N ALA A 155 18.00 0.84 -6.89
CA ALA A 155 17.75 0.70 -8.30
C ALA A 155 19.07 0.66 -9.08
N SER A 156 19.06 0.01 -10.23
CA SER A 156 20.16 0.02 -11.18
C SER A 156 19.61 0.01 -12.60
N PHE A 157 20.32 0.63 -13.53
CA PHE A 157 19.96 0.64 -14.94
C PHE A 157 21.21 0.57 -15.82
N GLY A 158 21.01 0.07 -17.05
CA GLY A 158 22.05 0.00 -18.06
C GLY A 158 23.21 -0.91 -17.68
N ASN A 159 22.98 -1.98 -16.91
CA ASN A 159 24.03 -2.97 -16.60
C ASN A 159 23.85 -4.26 -17.43
N ASN A 160 23.04 -4.22 -18.48
CA ASN A 160 22.79 -5.36 -19.35
C ASN A 160 23.97 -5.59 -20.32
N PRO A 161 24.32 -6.86 -20.62
CA PRO A 161 25.44 -7.21 -21.52
C PRO A 161 25.33 -6.61 -22.92
N ASP A 162 24.10 -6.44 -23.42
CA ASP A 162 23.80 -5.99 -24.78
C ASP A 162 23.64 -4.46 -24.91
N GLY A 163 24.24 -3.69 -24.00
CA GLY A 163 24.08 -2.24 -23.89
C GLY A 163 24.70 -1.38 -25.00
N GLY A 164 25.67 -1.94 -25.72
CA GLY A 164 26.45 -1.22 -26.72
C GLY A 164 27.45 -0.20 -26.14
N GLU A 165 28.23 0.43 -27.02
CA GLU A 165 29.37 1.29 -26.65
C GLU A 165 28.98 2.59 -25.93
N ASN A 166 27.74 3.07 -26.12
CA ASN A 166 27.23 4.33 -25.54
C ASN A 166 26.24 4.10 -24.40
N GLN A 167 26.30 2.93 -23.75
CA GLN A 167 25.39 2.58 -22.66
C GLN A 167 25.55 3.54 -21.48
N VAL A 168 24.44 4.16 -21.07
CA VAL A 168 24.39 4.92 -19.83
C VAL A 168 24.05 3.97 -18.71
N THR A 169 24.99 3.80 -17.78
CA THR A 169 24.81 2.99 -16.58
C THR A 169 24.55 3.88 -15.37
N GLY A 170 23.87 3.33 -14.38
CA GLY A 170 23.71 3.98 -13.09
C GLY A 170 23.14 3.07 -12.01
N SER A 171 23.28 3.53 -10.78
CA SER A 171 22.69 2.90 -9.61
C SER A 171 22.25 3.95 -8.61
N GLY A 172 21.33 3.57 -7.73
CA GLY A 172 20.88 4.48 -6.70
C GLY A 172 20.34 3.75 -5.49
N ALA A 173 20.28 4.50 -4.40
CA ALA A 173 19.71 4.05 -3.14
C ALA A 173 18.97 5.19 -2.48
N GLY A 174 17.94 4.83 -1.71
CA GLY A 174 17.13 5.82 -1.03
C GLY A 174 16.23 5.22 0.03
N PHE A 175 15.41 6.08 0.61
CA PHE A 175 14.43 5.68 1.59
C PHE A 175 13.07 6.35 1.35
N GLY A 176 12.04 5.79 1.97
CA GLY A 176 10.71 6.37 1.99
C GLY A 176 9.96 6.06 3.28
N VAL A 177 9.05 6.96 3.63
CA VAL A 177 8.15 6.82 4.77
C VAL A 177 6.72 6.93 4.27
N ASP A 178 5.92 5.89 4.52
CA ASP A 178 4.48 5.95 4.29
C ASP A 178 3.74 6.21 5.61
N LEU A 179 2.66 6.97 5.52
CA LEU A 179 1.74 7.22 6.62
C LEU A 179 0.34 6.75 6.23
N GLY A 180 -0.27 5.96 7.11
CA GLY A 180 -1.56 5.36 6.92
C GLY A 180 -2.51 5.67 8.07
N TYR A 181 -3.78 5.84 7.75
CA TYR A 181 -4.85 6.00 8.72
C TYR A 181 -6.11 5.28 8.25
N ILE A 182 -6.81 4.60 9.15
CA ILE A 182 -8.14 4.02 8.91
C ILE A 182 -9.05 4.32 10.10
N LEU A 183 -10.20 4.90 9.80
CA LEU A 183 -11.30 5.16 10.71
C LEU A 183 -12.41 4.12 10.49
N TYR A 184 -12.84 3.46 11.57
CA TYR A 184 -14.01 2.58 11.54
C TYR A 184 -15.19 3.35 12.10
N VAL A 185 -16.08 3.76 11.19
CA VAL A 185 -17.29 4.50 11.55
C VAL A 185 -18.26 3.57 12.27
N ASN A 186 -18.36 2.32 11.80
CA ASN A 186 -19.07 1.23 12.45
C ASN A 186 -18.50 -0.12 11.95
N ALA A 187 -19.13 -1.23 12.35
CA ALA A 187 -18.74 -2.59 11.93
C ALA A 187 -18.68 -2.80 10.40
N ASN A 188 -19.46 -2.04 9.63
CA ASN A 188 -19.62 -2.20 8.19
C ASN A 188 -18.83 -1.14 7.39
N LEU A 189 -18.77 0.10 7.86
CA LEU A 189 -18.20 1.25 7.17
C LEU A 189 -16.82 1.63 7.71
N SER A 190 -15.82 1.67 6.82
CA SER A 190 -14.49 2.18 7.10
C SER A 190 -14.07 3.26 6.10
N LEU A 191 -13.33 4.26 6.59
CA LEU A 191 -12.70 5.30 5.79
C LEU A 191 -11.18 5.21 5.97
N GLY A 192 -10.41 5.44 4.92
CA GLY A 192 -8.97 5.33 4.93
C GLY A 192 -8.30 6.52 4.28
N VAL A 193 -7.14 6.90 4.81
CA VAL A 193 -6.23 7.86 4.19
C VAL A 193 -4.86 7.20 4.11
N MET A 194 -4.20 7.37 2.99
CA MET A 194 -2.82 6.95 2.84
C MET A 194 -2.01 8.00 2.11
N LEU A 195 -0.89 8.38 2.73
CA LEU A 195 0.13 9.24 2.16
C LEU A 195 1.40 8.40 1.98
N ARG A 196 1.64 7.97 0.74
CA ARG A 196 2.84 7.24 0.35
C ARG A 196 4.00 8.19 0.21
N ASP A 197 5.19 7.74 0.63
CA ASP A 197 6.43 8.47 0.41
C ASP A 197 6.32 9.93 0.90
N ALA A 198 5.62 10.11 2.03
CA ALA A 198 5.40 11.41 2.69
C ALA A 198 6.73 12.12 2.96
N ILE A 199 7.75 11.32 3.32
CA ILE A 199 9.14 11.73 3.44
C ILE A 199 9.93 10.72 2.62
N ASN A 200 10.74 11.19 1.69
CA ASN A 200 11.56 10.32 0.88
C ASN A 200 12.78 11.07 0.35
N THR A 201 13.80 10.31 -0.03
CA THR A 201 14.93 10.80 -0.82
C THR A 201 15.52 9.62 -1.57
N PHE A 202 16.00 9.87 -2.79
CA PHE A 202 16.67 8.87 -3.60
C PHE A 202 17.91 9.48 -4.23
N ARG A 203 19.07 8.88 -3.97
CA ARG A 203 20.35 9.32 -4.51
C ARG A 203 20.73 8.40 -5.65
N TRP A 204 21.00 8.99 -6.79
CA TRP A 204 21.54 8.36 -7.98
C TRP A 204 23.02 8.64 -8.13
N ASP A 205 23.72 7.68 -8.73
CA ASP A 205 25.00 7.85 -9.37
C ASP A 205 24.91 7.30 -10.79
N SER A 206 25.23 8.12 -11.79
CA SER A 206 25.14 7.75 -13.20
C SER A 206 26.42 8.10 -13.94
N SER A 207 26.79 7.27 -14.90
CA SER A 207 27.97 7.44 -15.77
C SER A 207 28.02 8.80 -16.48
N THR A 208 26.88 9.44 -16.74
CA THR A 208 26.81 10.71 -17.49
C THR A 208 26.61 11.93 -16.61
N ARG A 209 25.77 11.86 -15.56
CA ARG A 209 25.43 13.01 -14.70
C ARG A 209 26.17 13.02 -13.36
N GLY A 210 26.85 11.92 -13.01
CA GLY A 210 27.44 11.71 -11.69
C GLY A 210 26.39 11.58 -10.59
N SER A 211 26.76 11.95 -9.36
CA SER A 211 25.90 11.88 -8.19
C SER A 211 24.85 13.00 -8.16
N TYR A 212 23.58 12.65 -8.01
CA TYR A 212 22.49 13.60 -7.77
C TYR A 212 21.39 13.00 -6.90
N THR A 213 20.48 13.83 -6.42
CA THR A 213 19.36 13.41 -5.57
C THR A 213 18.04 13.87 -6.17
N GLU A 214 17.05 13.00 -6.09
CA GLU A 214 15.66 13.29 -6.45
C GLU A 214 14.69 12.70 -5.44
N GLY A 215 13.43 13.13 -5.51
CA GLY A 215 12.35 12.54 -4.73
C GLY A 215 11.67 11.41 -5.49
N VAL A 216 11.18 10.42 -4.77
CA VAL A 216 10.16 9.49 -5.22
C VAL A 216 8.79 10.18 -5.13
N PRO A 217 7.92 10.07 -6.16
CA PRO A 217 6.61 10.72 -6.17
C PRO A 217 5.74 10.31 -4.99
N ALA A 218 5.34 11.30 -4.19
CA ALA A 218 4.40 11.09 -3.11
C ALA A 218 3.00 10.82 -3.69
N THR A 219 2.22 9.98 -3.03
CA THR A 219 0.85 9.67 -3.45
C THR A 219 -0.11 9.82 -2.29
N LEU A 220 -1.18 10.59 -2.49
CA LEU A 220 -2.29 10.71 -1.55
C LEU A 220 -3.51 9.94 -2.06
N LYS A 221 -3.99 8.97 -1.27
CA LYS A 221 -5.24 8.24 -1.49
C LYS A 221 -6.21 8.42 -0.34
N LEU A 222 -7.47 8.60 -0.69
CA LEU A 222 -8.62 8.60 0.20
C LEU A 222 -9.49 7.40 -0.18
N GLY A 223 -9.88 6.59 0.79
CA GLY A 223 -10.65 5.37 0.56
C GLY A 223 -11.86 5.27 1.45
N GLY A 224 -12.89 4.56 0.98
CA GLY A 224 -14.07 4.20 1.72
C GLY A 224 -14.44 2.76 1.40
N ALA A 225 -14.96 2.02 2.39
CA ALA A 225 -15.42 0.66 2.17
C ALA A 225 -16.62 0.32 3.05
N TYR A 226 -17.52 -0.48 2.48
CA TYR A 226 -18.72 -0.95 3.14
C TYR A 226 -18.82 -2.48 3.04
N ARG A 227 -19.11 -3.14 4.16
CA ARG A 227 -19.16 -4.61 4.28
C ARG A 227 -20.58 -5.08 4.53
N LEU A 228 -21.04 -6.02 3.72
CA LEU A 228 -22.40 -6.58 3.68
C LEU A 228 -22.32 -8.10 3.53
N ASN A 229 -22.54 -8.88 4.59
CA ASN A 229 -22.68 -10.35 4.57
C ASN A 229 -21.85 -11.07 3.49
N GLY A 230 -20.54 -11.16 3.72
CA GLY A 230 -19.58 -11.78 2.81
C GLY A 230 -19.24 -10.95 1.56
N THR A 231 -19.79 -9.75 1.42
CA THR A 231 -19.52 -8.80 0.33
C THR A 231 -18.80 -7.58 0.88
N THR A 232 -17.77 -7.10 0.19
CA THR A 232 -17.13 -5.82 0.48
C THR A 232 -17.15 -4.97 -0.78
N ILE A 233 -17.66 -3.74 -0.67
CA ILE A 233 -17.59 -2.73 -1.72
C ILE A 233 -16.58 -1.68 -1.25
N ALA A 234 -15.66 -1.29 -2.13
CA ALA A 234 -14.63 -0.30 -1.84
C ALA A 234 -14.56 0.75 -2.95
N PHE A 235 -14.22 1.97 -2.54
CA PHE A 235 -13.95 3.09 -3.43
C PHE A 235 -12.69 3.80 -2.95
N ASP A 236 -11.77 4.11 -3.85
CA ASP A 236 -10.63 4.97 -3.56
C ASP A 236 -10.57 6.14 -4.56
N PHE A 237 -10.04 7.26 -4.11
CA PHE A 237 -9.68 8.42 -4.91
C PHE A 237 -8.22 8.77 -4.65
N ARG A 238 -7.40 8.80 -5.71
CA ARG A 238 -6.03 9.30 -5.69
C ARG A 238 -6.00 10.74 -6.18
N LYS A 239 -5.51 11.64 -5.34
CA LYS A 239 -5.25 13.03 -5.72
C LYS A 239 -3.93 13.11 -6.48
N ALA A 240 -3.93 13.78 -7.63
CA ALA A 240 -2.71 14.19 -8.32
C ALA A 240 -1.92 15.17 -7.46
N LEU A 241 -0.69 14.81 -7.10
CA LEU A 241 0.25 15.69 -6.40
C LEU A 241 1.34 16.23 -7.32
N HIS A 242 1.50 15.63 -8.50
CA HIS A 242 2.53 15.93 -9.48
C HIS A 242 1.91 16.31 -10.83
N SER A 243 2.60 17.14 -11.62
CA SER A 243 2.06 17.75 -12.85
C SER A 243 1.73 16.74 -13.96
N ASP A 244 2.40 15.60 -13.97
CA ASP A 244 2.21 14.51 -14.95
C ASP A 244 1.26 13.41 -14.43
N THR A 245 0.82 13.51 -13.17
CA THR A 245 -0.11 12.55 -12.58
C THR A 245 -1.54 13.04 -12.70
N ALA A 246 -2.44 12.17 -13.15
CA ALA A 246 -3.88 12.44 -13.13
C ALA A 246 -4.51 12.05 -11.79
N ASN A 247 -5.55 12.80 -11.41
CA ASN A 247 -6.51 12.33 -10.40
C ASN A 247 -7.07 10.99 -10.88
N ARG A 248 -7.33 10.05 -9.97
CA ARG A 248 -7.80 8.72 -10.36
C ARG A 248 -8.82 8.18 -9.37
N ALA A 249 -9.92 7.64 -9.88
CA ALA A 249 -10.91 6.92 -9.09
C ALA A 249 -10.77 5.40 -9.28
N TYR A 250 -11.11 4.67 -8.23
CA TYR A 250 -11.08 3.21 -8.18
C TYR A 250 -12.35 2.72 -7.49
N VAL A 251 -12.96 1.67 -8.03
CA VAL A 251 -14.10 0.97 -7.44
C VAL A 251 -13.78 -0.52 -7.45
N GLY A 252 -14.10 -1.22 -6.36
CA GLY A 252 -13.89 -2.66 -6.25
C GLY A 252 -15.00 -3.35 -5.46
N ILE A 253 -15.27 -4.60 -5.81
CA ILE A 253 -16.17 -5.48 -5.08
C ILE A 253 -15.48 -6.83 -4.83
N GLU A 254 -15.61 -7.34 -3.61
CA GLU A 254 -15.15 -8.65 -3.17
C GLU A 254 -16.35 -9.43 -2.64
N LYS A 255 -16.52 -10.69 -3.05
CA LYS A 255 -17.56 -11.58 -2.54
C LYS A 255 -16.98 -12.94 -2.20
N SER A 256 -17.21 -13.37 -0.96
CA SER A 256 -16.87 -14.72 -0.49
C SER A 256 -18.05 -15.66 -0.68
N PHE A 257 -17.76 -16.86 -1.20
CA PHE A 257 -18.70 -17.96 -1.43
C PHE A 257 -18.20 -19.19 -0.68
N PHE A 258 -19.05 -19.74 0.19
CA PHE A 258 -18.79 -20.96 0.97
C PHE A 258 -17.44 -20.96 1.72
N GLU A 259 -16.93 -19.78 2.08
CA GLU A 259 -15.63 -19.56 2.74
C GLU A 259 -14.38 -20.07 1.98
N MET A 260 -14.55 -20.76 0.85
CA MET A 260 -13.48 -21.33 0.03
C MET A 260 -13.16 -20.49 -1.20
N VAL A 261 -14.16 -19.83 -1.79
CA VAL A 261 -13.97 -19.10 -3.06
C VAL A 261 -14.23 -17.62 -2.82
N VAL A 262 -13.26 -16.77 -3.15
CA VAL A 262 -13.43 -15.32 -3.09
C VAL A 262 -13.27 -14.75 -4.48
N LEU A 263 -14.33 -14.14 -5.00
CA LEU A 263 -14.31 -13.48 -6.31
C LEU A 263 -14.22 -11.96 -6.12
N ARG A 264 -13.53 -11.32 -7.06
CA ARG A 264 -13.30 -9.88 -7.06
C ARG A 264 -13.48 -9.31 -8.45
N ALA A 265 -14.03 -8.11 -8.51
CA ALA A 265 -14.03 -7.29 -9.70
C ALA A 265 -13.70 -5.84 -9.32
N GLY A 266 -13.14 -5.10 -10.26
CA GLY A 266 -12.87 -3.69 -10.05
C GLY A 266 -12.69 -2.90 -11.33
N PHE A 267 -12.79 -1.59 -11.18
CA PHE A 267 -12.64 -0.62 -12.25
C PHE A 267 -11.84 0.58 -11.76
N SER A 268 -10.98 1.14 -12.60
CA SER A 268 -10.32 2.41 -12.31
C SER A 268 -10.12 3.28 -13.55
N ASN A 269 -10.14 4.60 -13.34
CA ASN A 269 -10.13 5.59 -14.41
C ASN A 269 -9.50 6.90 -13.95
N ASN A 270 -8.67 7.51 -14.80
CA ASN A 270 -8.19 8.87 -14.62
C ASN A 270 -9.34 9.87 -14.75
N LEU A 271 -9.24 10.99 -14.04
CA LEU A 271 -10.26 12.01 -13.97
C LEU A 271 -9.69 13.34 -14.43
N GLY A 272 -10.47 14.09 -15.22
CA GLY A 272 -10.10 15.43 -15.67
C GLY A 272 -8.98 15.47 -16.72
N THR A 273 -8.74 14.35 -17.41
CA THR A 273 -7.71 14.23 -18.45
C THR A 273 -8.29 13.63 -19.74
N GLY A 274 -7.70 13.95 -20.89
CA GLY A 274 -8.06 13.34 -22.18
C GLY A 274 -7.68 11.86 -22.26
N ASP A 275 -6.58 11.46 -21.64
CA ASP A 275 -6.24 10.05 -21.44
C ASP A 275 -6.88 9.52 -20.16
N LEU A 276 -7.95 8.74 -20.35
CA LEU A 276 -8.70 8.12 -19.28
C LEU A 276 -7.96 6.93 -18.64
N ASN A 277 -7.06 6.25 -19.36
CA ASN A 277 -6.32 5.09 -18.87
C ASN A 277 -7.23 4.12 -18.08
N ARG A 278 -8.28 3.62 -18.73
CA ARG A 278 -9.31 2.78 -18.09
C ARG A 278 -8.73 1.40 -17.77
N ARG A 279 -9.11 0.85 -16.63
CA ARG A 279 -8.70 -0.51 -16.25
C ARG A 279 -9.85 -1.28 -15.64
N TRP A 280 -10.10 -2.46 -16.18
CA TRP A 280 -10.96 -3.47 -15.59
C TRP A 280 -10.09 -4.52 -14.91
N SER A 281 -10.56 -5.02 -13.78
CA SER A 281 -9.86 -6.03 -13.00
C SER A 281 -10.79 -7.13 -12.57
N PHE A 282 -10.30 -8.35 -12.59
CA PHE A 282 -10.97 -9.54 -12.09
C PHE A 282 -9.99 -10.31 -11.22
N GLY A 283 -10.45 -10.84 -10.10
CA GLY A 283 -9.61 -11.60 -9.18
C GLY A 283 -10.33 -12.77 -8.57
N MET A 284 -9.56 -13.79 -8.21
CA MET A 284 -10.05 -14.98 -7.53
C MET A 284 -9.06 -15.39 -6.44
N THR A 285 -9.58 -15.87 -5.32
CA THR A 285 -8.83 -16.65 -4.34
C THR A 285 -9.56 -17.96 -4.10
N LEU A 286 -8.81 -19.05 -4.16
CA LEU A 286 -9.23 -20.36 -3.67
C LEU A 286 -8.52 -20.58 -2.33
N LEU A 287 -9.30 -20.75 -1.28
CA LEU A 287 -8.86 -21.00 0.08
C LEU A 287 -9.04 -22.48 0.41
N GLN A 288 -7.98 -23.09 0.91
CA GLN A 288 -7.96 -24.44 1.43
C GLN A 288 -7.49 -24.39 2.89
N GLY A 289 -8.36 -24.79 3.81
CA GLY A 289 -7.94 -25.10 5.18
C GLY A 289 -6.98 -26.28 5.15
N MET A 290 -5.80 -26.12 5.74
CA MET A 290 -4.80 -27.18 5.89
C MET A 290 -4.56 -27.34 7.40
N PHE A 291 -5.04 -28.42 8.00
CA PHE A 291 -5.03 -28.61 9.47
C PHE A 291 -5.83 -27.53 10.22
N GLU A 292 -5.99 -27.67 11.54
CA GLU A 292 -6.84 -26.76 12.34
C GLU A 292 -6.32 -25.30 12.37
N ASN A 293 -5.04 -25.07 12.08
CA ASN A 293 -4.40 -23.77 12.30
C ASN A 293 -3.72 -23.15 11.08
N TYR A 294 -3.83 -23.73 9.88
CA TYR A 294 -3.27 -23.13 8.67
C TYR A 294 -4.32 -22.97 7.57
N THR A 295 -4.20 -21.89 6.81
CA THR A 295 -5.05 -21.64 5.64
C THR A 295 -4.15 -21.26 4.47
N LEU A 296 -4.17 -22.08 3.43
CA LEU A 296 -3.50 -21.78 2.18
C LEU A 296 -4.50 -21.11 1.23
N GLY A 297 -4.04 -20.07 0.54
CA GLY A 297 -4.77 -19.41 -0.53
C GLY A 297 -3.95 -19.43 -1.80
N ILE A 298 -4.55 -19.84 -2.90
CA ILE A 298 -4.03 -19.59 -4.25
C ILE A 298 -4.87 -18.48 -4.85
N ASN A 299 -4.21 -17.44 -5.35
CA ASN A 299 -4.89 -16.25 -5.79
C ASN A 299 -4.36 -15.77 -7.14
N ALA A 300 -5.27 -15.30 -7.98
CA ALA A 300 -4.94 -14.74 -9.28
C ALA A 300 -5.73 -13.43 -9.49
N ALA A 301 -5.13 -12.50 -10.22
CA ALA A 301 -5.79 -11.29 -10.68
C ALA A 301 -5.41 -11.01 -12.12
N TYR A 302 -6.42 -10.75 -12.94
CA TYR A 302 -6.26 -10.35 -14.32
C TYR A 302 -6.76 -8.92 -14.48
N ARG A 303 -5.91 -8.06 -15.01
CA ARG A 303 -6.19 -6.66 -15.26
C ARG A 303 -6.16 -6.41 -16.76
N VAL A 304 -7.23 -5.82 -17.28
CA VAL A 304 -7.34 -5.35 -18.66
C VAL A 304 -7.18 -3.84 -18.64
N GLY A 305 -6.14 -3.34 -19.31
CA GLY A 305 -5.84 -1.91 -19.38
C GLY A 305 -5.59 -1.43 -20.80
N ASN A 306 -5.56 -0.11 -20.99
CA ASN A 306 -5.31 0.48 -22.31
C ASN A 306 -3.93 0.15 -22.91
N ILE A 307 -2.92 -0.05 -22.05
CA ILE A 307 -1.52 -0.16 -22.45
C ILE A 307 -1.01 -1.61 -22.31
N GLU A 308 -1.52 -2.34 -21.31
CA GLU A 308 -1.19 -3.74 -21.10
C GLU A 308 -2.35 -4.49 -20.45
N ASN A 309 -2.39 -5.79 -20.74
CA ASN A 309 -3.10 -6.76 -19.92
C ASN A 309 -2.10 -7.44 -18.99
N LEU A 310 -2.43 -7.54 -17.71
CA LEU A 310 -1.53 -8.08 -16.70
C LEU A 310 -2.20 -9.21 -15.92
N LEU A 311 -1.60 -10.39 -15.98
CA LEU A 311 -1.94 -11.52 -15.11
C LEU A 311 -0.94 -11.59 -13.95
N ARG A 312 -1.46 -11.62 -12.73
CA ARG A 312 -0.68 -11.75 -11.50
C ARG A 312 -1.16 -12.98 -10.74
N PHE A 313 -0.21 -13.83 -10.37
CA PHE A 313 -0.46 -14.99 -9.51
C PHE A 313 0.12 -14.75 -8.14
N GLY A 314 -0.47 -15.36 -7.12
CA GLY A 314 0.05 -15.30 -5.77
C GLY A 314 -0.36 -16.49 -4.93
N LEU A 315 0.32 -16.54 -3.80
CA LEU A 315 0.09 -17.47 -2.71
C LEU A 315 -0.15 -16.65 -1.45
N HIS A 316 -0.98 -17.19 -0.59
CA HIS A 316 -1.31 -16.64 0.71
C HIS A 316 -1.28 -17.76 1.73
N LEU A 317 -0.66 -17.53 2.88
CA LEU A 317 -0.62 -18.46 3.99
C LEU A 317 -0.98 -17.70 5.26
N GLU A 318 -2.02 -18.15 5.95
CA GLU A 318 -2.30 -17.74 7.33
C GLU A 318 -1.98 -18.89 8.27
N TRP A 319 -1.48 -18.56 9.46
CA TRP A 319 -1.19 -19.56 10.47
C TRP A 319 -1.56 -19.11 11.88
N GLY A 320 -1.72 -20.10 12.75
CA GLY A 320 -2.08 -19.91 14.15
C GLY A 320 -3.53 -19.52 14.37
N SER A 321 -3.90 -19.39 15.64
CA SER A 321 -5.24 -19.02 16.05
C SER A 321 -5.49 -17.51 15.84
N PRO A 322 -6.74 -17.10 15.55
CA PRO A 322 -7.10 -15.70 15.49
C PRO A 322 -6.76 -14.97 16.80
N LYS A 323 -5.94 -13.93 16.71
CA LYS A 323 -5.76 -12.96 17.79
C LYS A 323 -6.93 -11.99 17.78
N ALA A 324 -7.35 -11.58 18.97
CA ALA A 324 -8.50 -10.69 19.12
C ALA A 324 -8.27 -9.37 18.38
N MET A 325 -9.19 -9.05 17.47
CA MET A 325 -9.23 -7.76 16.77
C MET A 325 -9.78 -6.66 17.68
N THR A 326 -9.41 -5.42 17.39
CA THR A 326 -9.90 -4.22 18.10
C THR A 326 -11.17 -3.65 17.47
N ARG A 327 -12.01 -4.47 16.81
CA ARG A 327 -13.29 -3.97 16.31
C ARG A 327 -14.32 -3.96 17.43
N GLY A 328 -14.81 -2.76 17.75
CA GLY A 328 -15.90 -2.52 18.70
C GLY A 328 -15.47 -1.64 19.86
N ARG A 329 -16.43 -0.91 20.43
CA ARG A 329 -16.25 -0.07 21.62
C ARG A 329 -15.56 -0.86 22.72
N VAL A 330 -14.39 -0.39 23.14
CA VAL A 330 -13.76 -0.83 24.38
C VAL A 330 -14.48 -0.08 25.51
N TYR A 331 -15.54 -0.68 26.03
CA TYR A 331 -16.16 -0.24 27.28
C TYR A 331 -15.23 -0.54 28.46
#